data_AF-A0A1Q7DIB8-F1
#
_entry.id   AF-A0A1Q7DIB8-F1
#
_cell.length_a   1.000
_cell.length_b   1.000
_cell.length_c   1.000
_cell.angle_alpha   90.00
_cell.angle_beta   90.00
_cell.angle_gamma   90.00
#
_symmetry.space_group_name_H-M   'P 1'
#
loop_
_entity.id
_entity.type
_entity.pdbx_description
1 polymer ?
#
loop_
_entity_poly.entity_id
_entity_poly.type
_entity_poly.pdbx_seq_one_letter_code
_entity_poly.pdbx_strand_id
1 'polypeptide(L)'
;MTALRPAEICRELLGALEVSEGRRKRRQRDTTPDAIGLGIKRHLLERAVQDDPGPDDFEGWLLERCGEAESEGGVRAMALQIFDEWRMASAVATFSDWLTHGAPSDDRQS
;
A
#
# COMPACT_ATOMS: atom_id res chain seq x y z
N MET A 1 -23.06 -3.61 7.29
CA MET A 1 -21.85 -4.05 6.55
C MET A 1 -20.67 -3.69 7.42
N THR A 2 -19.92 -4.68 7.92
CA THR A 2 -18.69 -4.43 8.68
C THR A 2 -17.65 -3.82 7.74
N ALA A 3 -17.13 -2.64 8.07
CA ALA A 3 -16.07 -2.02 7.27
C ALA A 3 -14.82 -2.91 7.27
N LEU A 4 -14.18 -3.05 6.10
CA LEU A 4 -12.97 -3.85 5.93
C LEU A 4 -11.83 -3.29 6.79
N ARG A 5 -11.09 -4.17 7.47
CA ARG A 5 -10.01 -3.76 8.37
C ARG A 5 -8.83 -3.22 7.56
N PRO A 6 -8.30 -2.03 7.88
CA PRO A 6 -7.10 -1.50 7.22
C PRO A 6 -5.93 -2.47 7.20
N ALA A 7 -5.67 -3.18 8.31
CA ALA A 7 -4.57 -4.13 8.39
C ALA A 7 -4.69 -5.30 7.41
N GLU A 8 -5.90 -5.78 7.09
CA GLU A 8 -6.09 -6.85 6.12
C GLU A 8 -5.68 -6.39 4.72
N ILE A 9 -6.19 -5.24 4.30
CA ILE A 9 -5.82 -4.66 3.01
C ILE A 9 -4.34 -4.28 2.95
N CYS A 10 -3.77 -3.78 4.05
CA CYS A 10 -2.34 -3.45 4.11
C CYS A 10 -1.45 -4.70 3.94
N ARG A 11 -1.85 -5.87 4.46
CA ARG A 11 -1.15 -7.14 4.21
C ARG A 11 -1.19 -7.53 2.74
N GLU A 12 -2.35 -7.43 2.10
CA GLU A 12 -2.47 -7.75 0.67
C GLU A 12 -1.65 -6.79 -0.21
N LEU A 13 -1.66 -5.49 0.13
CA LEU A 13 -0.84 -4.48 -0.54
C LEU A 13 0.66 -4.75 -0.38
N LEU A 14 1.11 -5.23 0.79
CA LEU A 14 2.50 -5.67 0.99
C LEU A 14 2.86 -6.85 0.10
N GLY A 15 1.99 -7.87 0.03
CA GLY A 15 2.19 -9.02 -0.87
C GLY A 15 2.29 -8.60 -2.34
N ALA A 16 1.38 -7.75 -2.81
CA ALA A 16 1.40 -7.22 -4.17
C ALA A 16 2.66 -6.38 -4.46
N LEU A 17 3.13 -5.61 -3.47
CA LEU A 17 4.35 -4.82 -3.55
C LEU A 17 5.59 -5.70 -3.70
N GLU A 18 5.73 -6.74 -2.88
CA GLU A 18 6.86 -7.68 -2.92
C GLU A 18 6.96 -8.43 -4.25
N VAL A 19 5.81 -8.90 -4.75
CA VAL A 19 5.73 -9.56 -6.05
C VAL A 19 6.15 -8.59 -7.16
N SER A 20 5.72 -7.33 -7.10
CA SER A 20 6.08 -6.30 -8.08
C SER A 20 7.57 -5.92 -8.03
N GLU A 21 8.15 -5.80 -6.84
CA GLU A 21 9.58 -5.50 -6.65
C GLU A 21 10.47 -6.65 -7.13
N GLY A 22 10.07 -7.92 -6.90
CA GLY A 22 10.74 -9.09 -7.45
C GLY A 22 10.79 -9.07 -8.98
N ARG A 23 9.71 -8.65 -9.64
CA ARG A 23 9.65 -8.44 -11.10
C ARG A 23 10.53 -7.27 -11.56
N ARG A 24 10.53 -6.13 -10.83
CA ARG A 24 11.36 -4.95 -11.14
C ARG A 24 12.84 -5.23 -11.04
N LYS A 25 13.32 -5.92 -9.99
CA LYS A 25 14.75 -6.28 -9.84
C LYS A 25 15.31 -7.07 -11.03
N ARG A 26 14.46 -7.82 -11.74
CA ARG A 26 14.84 -8.54 -12.97
C ARG A 26 15.07 -7.62 -14.19
N ARG A 27 14.52 -6.40 -14.18
CA ARG A 27 14.62 -5.41 -15.27
C ARG A 27 15.53 -4.27 -14.79
N GLN A 28 16.82 -4.32 -15.13
CA GLN A 28 17.84 -3.35 -14.72
C GLN A 28 17.43 -1.91 -15.13
N ARG A 29 16.89 -1.12 -14.20
CA ARG A 29 16.42 0.24 -14.44
C ARG A 29 16.71 1.10 -13.21
N ASP A 30 17.47 2.19 -13.41
CA ASP A 30 17.74 3.17 -12.35
C ASP A 30 16.44 3.90 -11.98
N THR A 31 15.92 3.60 -10.80
CA THR A 31 14.61 4.02 -10.30
C THR A 31 14.70 4.52 -8.86
N THR A 32 15.71 5.33 -8.56
CA THR A 32 15.97 5.83 -7.19
C THR A 32 14.77 6.58 -6.58
N PRO A 33 14.04 7.47 -7.29
CA PRO A 33 12.86 8.14 -6.73
C PRO A 33 11.73 7.16 -6.41
N ASP A 34 11.50 6.16 -7.28
CA ASP A 34 10.57 5.06 -6.99
C ASP A 34 11.02 4.30 -5.74
N ALA A 35 12.31 3.99 -5.59
CA ALA A 35 12.82 3.23 -4.46
C ALA A 35 12.55 3.92 -3.12
N ILE A 36 12.68 5.26 -3.06
CA ILE A 36 12.37 6.05 -1.86
C ILE A 36 10.87 5.98 -1.56
N GLY A 37 10.01 6.24 -2.56
CA GLY A 37 8.56 6.18 -2.39
C GLY A 37 8.07 4.79 -1.97
N LEU A 38 8.63 3.72 -2.57
CA LEU A 38 8.30 2.34 -2.22
C LEU A 38 8.76 1.98 -0.81
N GLY A 39 9.93 2.46 -0.38
CA GLY A 39 10.40 2.30 1.00
C GLY A 39 9.46 2.95 2.02
N ILE A 40 9.02 4.18 1.73
CA ILE A 40 8.03 4.89 2.56
C ILE A 40 6.70 4.12 2.59
N LYS A 41 6.18 3.70 1.43
CA LYS A 41 4.92 2.94 1.34
C LYS A 41 5.02 1.65 2.14
N ARG A 42 6.08 0.87 1.96
CA ARG A 42 6.33 -0.39 2.68
C ARG A 42 6.32 -0.16 4.19
N HIS A 43 7.07 0.83 4.68
CA HIS A 43 7.13 1.16 6.10
C HIS A 43 5.77 1.54 6.69
N LEU A 44 4.99 2.35 5.97
CA LEU A 44 3.64 2.72 6.42
C LEU A 44 2.71 1.51 6.49
N LEU A 45 2.75 0.64 5.47
CA LEU A 45 1.93 -0.58 5.44
C LEU A 45 2.32 -1.56 6.56
N GLU A 46 3.61 -1.80 6.75
CA GLU A 46 4.12 -2.68 7.82
C GLU A 46 3.64 -2.22 9.19
N ARG A 47 3.73 -0.92 9.47
CA ARG A 47 3.25 -0.40 10.75
C ARG A 47 1.72 -0.41 10.86
N ALA A 48 0.98 -0.21 9.77
CA ALA A 48 -0.49 -0.30 9.81
C ALA A 48 -0.94 -1.72 10.15
N VAL A 49 -0.21 -2.74 9.67
CA VAL A 49 -0.44 -4.14 10.02
C VAL A 49 -0.12 -4.44 11.49
N GLN A 50 0.90 -3.78 12.05
CA GLN A 50 1.30 -3.93 13.45
C GLN A 50 0.36 -3.21 14.41
N ASP A 51 0.02 -1.96 14.13
CA ASP A 51 -0.79 -1.10 14.99
C ASP A 51 -2.31 -1.40 14.84
N ASP A 52 -2.71 -2.04 13.74
CA ASP A 52 -4.10 -2.44 13.40
C ASP A 52 -5.17 -1.37 13.70
N PRO A 53 -5.03 -0.16 13.11
CA PRO A 53 -5.99 0.92 13.35
C PRO A 53 -7.40 0.53 12.87
N GLY A 54 -8.41 0.99 13.61
CA GLY A 54 -9.80 0.84 13.21
C GLY A 54 -10.11 1.57 11.88
N PRO A 55 -11.14 1.15 11.13
CA PRO A 55 -11.58 1.82 9.91
C PRO A 55 -11.81 3.33 10.07
N ASP A 56 -12.38 3.74 11.22
CA ASP A 56 -12.70 5.14 11.50
C ASP A 56 -11.47 5.97 11.92
N ASP A 57 -10.43 5.30 12.44
CA ASP A 57 -9.21 5.94 12.94
C ASP A 57 -8.08 5.97 11.90
N PHE A 58 -8.21 5.20 10.82
CA PHE A 58 -7.12 4.94 9.89
C PHE A 58 -6.57 6.20 9.20
N GLU A 59 -7.47 7.12 8.79
CA GLU A 59 -7.08 8.39 8.19
C GLU A 59 -6.27 9.25 9.18
N GLY A 60 -6.75 9.34 10.42
CA GLY A 60 -6.05 10.06 11.50
C GLY A 60 -4.68 9.46 11.78
N TRP A 61 -4.61 8.14 11.91
CA TRP A 61 -3.37 7.39 12.13
C TRP A 61 -2.33 7.61 11.02
N LEU A 62 -2.76 7.74 9.76
CA LEU A 62 -1.88 8.06 8.63
C LEU A 62 -1.38 9.51 8.68
N LEU A 63 -2.23 10.46 9.07
CA LEU A 63 -1.87 11.87 9.20
C LEU A 63 -0.85 12.11 10.32
N GLU A 64 -0.99 11.42 11.45
CA GLU A 64 -0.01 11.48 12.55
C GLU A 64 1.39 11.11 12.07
N ARG A 65 1.51 10.06 11.26
CA ARG A 65 2.79 9.62 10.66
C ARG A 65 3.38 10.60 9.66
N CYS A 66 2.56 11.43 9.01
CA CYS A 66 3.05 12.49 8.16
C CYS A 66 3.76 13.57 8.99
N GLY A 67 3.23 13.89 10.17
CA GLY A 67 3.81 14.90 11.08
C GLY A 67 5.08 14.46 11.80
N GLU A 68 5.34 13.16 11.92
CA GLU A 68 6.54 12.61 12.55
C GLU A 68 7.78 12.57 11.64
N ALA A 69 7.60 12.73 10.32
CA ALA A 69 8.66 12.45 9.35
C ALA A 69 9.42 13.71 8.88
N GLU A 70 10.76 13.59 8.76
CA GLU A 70 11.62 14.66 8.22
C GLU A 70 11.33 15.01 6.75
N SER A 71 10.74 14.07 5.99
CA SER A 71 10.31 14.26 4.59
C SER A 71 8.78 14.21 4.49
N GLU A 72 8.13 15.26 4.99
CA GLU A 72 6.68 15.37 5.11
C GLU A 72 5.96 15.17 3.75
N GLY A 73 6.49 15.72 2.66
CA GLY A 73 5.84 15.68 1.34
C GLY A 73 5.75 14.26 0.74
N GLY A 74 6.82 13.48 0.85
CA GLY A 74 6.84 12.10 0.32
C GLY A 74 5.99 11.15 1.15
N VAL A 75 6.04 11.30 2.48
CA VAL A 75 5.24 10.50 3.42
C VAL A 75 3.75 10.81 3.24
N ARG A 76 3.39 12.08 3.12
CA ARG A 76 2.00 12.51 2.88
C ARG A 76 1.45 11.99 1.56
N ALA A 77 2.25 12.02 0.49
CA ALA A 77 1.83 11.47 -0.80
C ALA A 77 1.55 9.95 -0.71
N MET A 78 2.41 9.19 -0.02
CA MET A 78 2.20 7.74 0.17
C MET A 78 1.03 7.44 1.11
N ALA A 79 0.84 8.22 2.17
CA ALA A 79 -0.28 8.09 3.08
C ALA A 79 -1.63 8.27 2.36
N LEU A 80 -1.75 9.30 1.53
CA LEU A 80 -2.96 9.53 0.71
C LEU A 80 -3.22 8.37 -0.25
N GLN A 81 -2.17 7.88 -0.92
CA GLN A 81 -2.30 6.77 -1.85
C GLN A 81 -2.78 5.47 -1.14
N ILE A 82 -2.20 5.14 0.02
CA ILE A 82 -2.61 3.98 0.82
C ILE A 82 -4.07 4.11 1.27
N PHE A 83 -4.48 5.31 1.70
CA PHE A 83 -5.85 5.56 2.14
C PHE A 83 -6.86 5.37 1.01
N ASP A 84 -6.54 5.85 -0.19
CA ASP A 84 -7.37 5.68 -1.39
C ASP A 84 -7.47 4.19 -1.80
N GLU A 85 -6.36 3.46 -1.79
CA GLU A 85 -6.34 2.01 -2.05
C GLU A 85 -7.22 1.22 -1.06
N TRP A 86 -7.17 1.55 0.23
CA TRP A 86 -8.03 0.92 1.24
C TRP A 86 -9.52 1.28 1.06
N ARG A 87 -9.83 2.56 0.80
CA ARG A 87 -11.20 3.00 0.47
C ARG A 87 -11.74 2.27 -0.76
N MET A 88 -10.92 2.12 -1.79
CA MET A 88 -11.27 1.42 -3.02
C MET A 88 -11.52 -0.07 -2.76
N ALA A 89 -10.66 -0.74 -2.01
CA ALA A 89 -10.88 -2.15 -1.62
C ALA A 89 -12.15 -2.33 -0.79
N SER A 90 -12.47 -1.34 0.05
CA SER A 90 -13.69 -1.33 0.85
C SER A 90 -14.96 -1.11 0.02
N ALA A 91 -14.87 -0.39 -1.10
CA ALA A 91 -16.00 -0.06 -1.97
C ALA A 91 -16.18 -1.02 -3.16
N VAL A 92 -15.10 -1.66 -3.62
CA VAL A 92 -15.06 -2.42 -4.87
C VAL A 92 -14.57 -3.85 -4.59
N ALA A 93 -15.52 -4.79 -4.49
CA ALA A 93 -15.23 -6.18 -4.17
C ALA A 93 -14.25 -6.85 -5.16
N THR A 94 -14.30 -6.48 -6.45
CA THR A 94 -13.37 -7.02 -7.46
C THR A 94 -11.93 -6.57 -7.25
N PHE A 95 -11.70 -5.38 -6.68
CA PHE A 95 -10.36 -4.91 -6.35
C PHE A 95 -9.81 -5.66 -5.14
N SER A 96 -10.65 -5.89 -4.12
CA SER A 96 -10.29 -6.74 -2.97
C SER A 96 -9.95 -8.17 -3.41
N ASP A 97 -10.75 -8.76 -4.28
CA ASP A 97 -10.51 -10.11 -4.80
C ASP A 97 -9.20 -10.19 -5.60
N TRP A 98 -8.93 -9.19 -6.44
CA TRP A 98 -7.67 -9.08 -7.18
C TRP A 98 -6.44 -8.97 -6.26
N LEU A 99 -6.56 -8.24 -5.14
CA LEU A 99 -5.52 -8.12 -4.12
C LEU A 99 -5.23 -9.49 -3.48
N THR A 100 -6.26 -10.22 -3.06
CA THR A 100 -6.15 -11.57 -2.48
C THR A 100 -5.50 -12.57 -3.44
N HIS A 101 -5.74 -12.44 -4.75
CA HIS A 101 -5.12 -13.29 -5.78
C HIS A 101 -3.70 -12.84 -6.18
N GLY A 102 -3.10 -11.87 -5.47
CA GLY A 102 -1.72 -11.46 -5.65
C GLY A 102 -1.46 -10.67 -6.93
N ALA A 103 -2.46 -9.92 -7.42
CA ALA A 103 -2.32 -9.05 -8.58
C ALA A 103 -1.70 -9.77 -9.81
N PRO A 104 -2.45 -10.65 -10.49
CA PRO A 104 -1.95 -11.33 -11.69
C PRO A 104 -1.46 -10.30 -12.71
N SER A 105 -0.18 -10.41 -13.11
CA SER A 105 0.37 -9.60 -14.19
C SER A 105 -0.30 -10.03 -15.49
N ASP A 106 -1.01 -9.12 -16.14
CA ASP A 106 -1.39 -9.27 -17.55
C ASP A 106 -0.15 -9.00 -18.45
N ASP A 107 1.02 -9.56 -18.11
CA ASP A 107 2.16 -9.64 -19.03
C ASP A 107 1.74 -10.65 -20.11
N ARG A 108 1.12 -10.10 -21.15
CA ARG A 108 0.55 -10.76 -22.34
C ARG A 108 1.29 -12.02 -22.77
N GLN A 109 0.47 -13.00 -23.12
CA GLN A 109 0.77 -14.06 -24.08
C GLN A 109 1.39 -13.49 -25.37
N SER A 110 2.51 -14.06 -25.80
CA SER A 110 2.84 -14.38 -27.20
C SER A 110 3.93 -15.44 -27.22
#